data_AF-A0A8T9G0T2-F1
#
_entry.id   AF-A0A8T9G0T2-F1
#
_cell.length_a   1.000
_cell.length_b   1.000
_cell.length_c   1.000
_cell.angle_alpha   90.00
_cell.angle_beta   90.00
_cell.angle_gamma   90.00
#
_symmetry.space_group_name_H-M   'P 1'
#
loop_
_entity.id
_entity.type
_entity.pdbx_description
1 polymer ?
#
loop_
_entity_poly.entity_id
_entity_poly.type
_entity_poly.pdbx_seq_one_letter_code
_entity_poly.pdbx_strand_id
1 'polypeptide(L)'
;MANTSRCSINNPEKWRLKMFTEDLELHAEDTLGGRISLARATSGLSVEEAAERLGVLPESWKAWECDRDVPRANRLTMMAGILGASPSWFLTGQGYGPLAAPETERQVLRDALRQATADAETLNRRLRSIASRIEAS
;
A
#
# COMPACT_ATOMS: atom_id res chain seq x y z
N MET A 1 21.79 -25.39 18.19
CA MET A 1 20.79 -24.72 19.05
C MET A 1 20.12 -23.64 18.21
N ALA A 2 18.83 -23.81 17.90
CA ALA A 2 18.09 -22.94 17.00
C ALA A 2 17.76 -21.61 17.70
N ASN A 3 18.24 -20.49 17.14
CA ASN A 3 17.91 -19.16 17.61
C ASN A 3 16.55 -18.74 17.04
N THR A 4 15.49 -19.11 17.76
CA THR A 4 14.12 -18.68 17.47
C THR A 4 13.90 -17.28 18.03
N SER A 5 14.26 -16.24 17.27
CA SER A 5 14.01 -14.86 17.66
C SER A 5 13.24 -14.09 16.58
N ARG A 6 11.91 -14.08 16.77
CA ARG A 6 10.91 -13.07 16.34
C ARG A 6 10.82 -12.73 14.85
N CYS A 7 10.03 -13.54 14.14
CA CYS A 7 9.14 -13.04 13.10
C CYS A 7 7.80 -12.67 13.78
N SER A 8 7.66 -11.42 14.25
CA SER A 8 6.43 -10.93 14.88
C SER A 8 5.39 -10.60 13.81
N ILE A 9 4.77 -11.62 13.23
CA ILE A 9 3.62 -11.48 12.32
C ILE A 9 2.45 -12.21 12.97
N ASN A 10 1.71 -11.49 13.82
CA ASN A 10 0.32 -11.78 14.20
C ASN A 10 -0.23 -10.65 15.08
N ASN A 11 -0.41 -9.45 14.51
CA ASN A 11 -1.32 -8.47 15.09
C ASN A 11 -1.91 -7.54 14.01
N PRO A 12 -3.12 -7.84 13.48
CA PRO A 12 -3.77 -7.01 12.46
C PRO A 12 -4.30 -5.66 12.99
N GLU A 13 -4.24 -5.42 14.31
CA GLU A 13 -4.72 -4.17 14.91
C GLU A 13 -3.61 -3.11 15.06
N LYS A 14 -2.35 -3.53 15.02
CA LYS A 14 -1.19 -2.64 15.20
C LYS A 14 -1.01 -1.64 14.06
N TRP A 15 -1.69 -1.86 12.93
CA TRP A 15 -1.55 -1.03 11.72
C TRP A 15 -2.59 0.09 11.66
N ARG A 16 -3.51 0.16 12.63
CA ARG A 16 -4.58 1.17 12.70
C ARG A 16 -4.23 2.39 13.56
N LEU A 17 -3.16 2.33 14.35
CA LEU A 17 -2.77 3.38 15.30
C LEU A 17 -1.41 4.04 15.02
N LYS A 18 -0.71 3.69 13.93
CA LYS A 18 0.46 4.44 13.45
C LYS A 18 0.09 5.42 12.35
N MET A 19 -0.95 6.20 12.61
CA MET A 19 -1.17 7.47 11.92
C MET A 19 -0.49 8.53 12.79
N PHE A 20 0.39 9.33 12.18
CA PHE A 20 1.17 10.46 12.72
C PHE A 20 2.63 10.20 13.14
N THR A 21 3.52 10.74 12.29
CA THR A 21 4.88 11.28 12.52
C THR A 21 6.01 10.33 12.92
N GLU A 22 7.06 10.36 12.07
CA GLU A 22 8.48 10.11 12.36
C GLU A 22 8.82 8.75 12.98
N ASP A 23 9.09 7.73 12.14
CA ASP A 23 9.98 6.57 12.44
C ASP A 23 9.86 5.51 11.32
N LEU A 24 10.03 5.93 10.07
CA LEU A 24 10.03 5.01 8.92
C LEU A 24 11.27 5.26 8.07
N GLU A 25 12.42 5.21 8.72
CA GLU A 25 13.70 5.21 8.03
C GLU A 25 14.60 4.14 8.65
N LEU A 26 14.87 3.10 7.85
CA LEU A 26 16.17 2.45 7.63
C LEU A 26 16.04 0.90 7.48
N HIS A 27 16.31 0.46 6.25
CA HIS A 27 16.70 -0.90 5.80
C HIS A 27 15.67 -1.87 5.21
N ALA A 28 14.44 -1.44 4.85
CA ALA A 28 13.57 -2.27 3.99
C ALA A 28 13.85 -2.08 2.48
N GLU A 29 14.64 -1.07 2.10
CA GLU A 29 14.96 -0.73 0.70
C GLU A 29 16.19 -1.50 0.16
N ASP A 30 17.07 -2.00 1.04
CA ASP A 30 18.37 -2.57 0.62
C ASP A 30 18.31 -4.06 0.25
N THR A 31 17.45 -4.85 0.88
CA THR A 31 17.34 -6.29 0.58
C THR A 31 16.34 -6.58 -0.54
N LEU A 32 16.56 -7.69 -1.23
CA LEU A 32 15.62 -8.15 -2.26
C LEU A 32 14.25 -8.46 -1.62
N GLY A 33 14.22 -9.13 -0.48
CA GLY A 33 12.99 -9.43 0.25
C GLY A 33 12.23 -8.19 0.69
N GLY A 34 12.95 -7.16 1.16
CA GLY A 34 12.37 -5.86 1.49
C GLY A 34 11.68 -5.20 0.30
N ARG A 35 12.34 -5.16 -0.87
CA ARG A 35 11.74 -4.62 -2.11
C ARG A 35 10.54 -5.44 -2.60
N ILE A 36 10.57 -6.76 -2.46
CA ILE A 36 9.41 -7.62 -2.78
C ILE A 36 8.23 -7.29 -1.86
N SER A 37 8.48 -7.16 -0.56
CA SER A 37 7.44 -6.83 0.43
C SER A 37 6.85 -5.44 0.18
N LEU A 38 7.71 -4.45 -0.13
CA LEU A 38 7.30 -3.10 -0.50
C LEU A 38 6.41 -3.12 -1.75
N ALA A 39 6.84 -3.78 -2.82
CA ALA A 39 6.07 -3.83 -4.07
C ALA A 39 4.71 -4.51 -3.90
N ARG A 40 4.64 -5.58 -3.10
CA ARG A 40 3.36 -6.23 -2.78
C ARG A 40 2.46 -5.29 -1.98
N ALA A 41 2.99 -4.65 -0.94
CA ALA A 41 2.23 -3.74 -0.10
C ALA A 41 1.70 -2.54 -0.90
N THR A 42 2.52 -1.96 -1.76
CA THR A 42 2.14 -0.85 -2.66
C THR A 42 1.08 -1.27 -3.69
N SER A 43 1.09 -2.52 -4.11
CA SER A 43 0.06 -3.11 -4.99
C SER A 43 -1.25 -3.45 -4.26
N GLY A 44 -1.29 -3.32 -2.93
CA GLY A 44 -2.48 -3.63 -2.11
C GLY A 44 -2.81 -5.12 -2.00
N LEU A 45 -1.87 -6.02 -2.32
CA LEU A 45 -2.11 -7.46 -2.33
C LEU A 45 -1.73 -8.13 -1.00
N SER A 46 -2.54 -9.11 -0.60
CA SER A 46 -2.15 -10.07 0.45
C SER A 46 -1.04 -11.01 -0.05
N VAL A 47 -0.34 -11.70 0.86
CA VAL A 47 0.69 -12.69 0.49
C VAL A 47 0.06 -13.83 -0.30
N GLU A 48 -1.13 -14.25 0.11
CA GLU A 48 -1.91 -15.32 -0.51
C GLU A 48 -2.32 -14.93 -1.94
N GLU A 49 -2.86 -13.72 -2.12
CA GLU A 49 -3.27 -13.20 -3.44
C GLU A 49 -2.07 -13.07 -4.40
N ALA A 50 -0.93 -12.58 -3.88
CA ALA A 50 0.27 -12.42 -4.68
C ALA A 50 0.89 -13.78 -5.08
N ALA A 51 0.89 -14.75 -4.16
CA ALA A 51 1.36 -16.11 -4.41
C ALA A 51 0.46 -16.86 -5.41
N GLU A 52 -0.86 -16.72 -5.27
CA GLU A 52 -1.85 -17.29 -6.19
C GLU A 52 -1.66 -16.75 -7.62
N ARG A 53 -1.55 -15.42 -7.77
CA ARG A 53 -1.33 -14.78 -9.09
C ARG A 53 0.00 -15.21 -9.74
N LEU A 54 1.03 -15.47 -8.95
CA LEU A 54 2.32 -15.94 -9.45
C LEU A 54 2.36 -17.48 -9.64
N GLY A 55 1.37 -18.22 -9.15
CA GLY A 55 1.33 -19.68 -9.18
C GLY A 55 2.42 -20.32 -8.33
N VAL A 56 2.60 -19.85 -7.09
CA VAL A 56 3.53 -20.39 -6.09
C VAL A 56 2.83 -20.58 -4.74
N LEU A 57 3.46 -21.33 -3.83
CA LEU A 57 2.94 -21.48 -2.47
C LEU A 57 3.12 -20.15 -1.69
N PRO A 58 2.16 -19.74 -0.84
CA PRO A 58 2.31 -18.60 0.06
C PRO A 58 3.59 -18.65 0.90
N GLU A 59 4.01 -19.87 1.27
CA GLU A 59 5.21 -20.11 2.06
C GLU A 59 6.49 -19.78 1.29
N SER A 60 6.52 -20.05 -0.01
CA SER A 60 7.62 -19.66 -0.88
C SER A 60 7.69 -18.15 -1.03
N TRP A 61 6.54 -17.49 -1.19
CA TRP A 61 6.47 -16.04 -1.26
C TRP A 61 6.99 -15.39 0.03
N LYS A 62 6.52 -15.88 1.18
CA LYS A 62 6.94 -15.39 2.50
C LYS A 62 8.43 -15.64 2.76
N ALA A 63 8.97 -16.76 2.30
CA ALA A 63 10.40 -17.03 2.37
C ALA A 63 11.23 -15.98 1.60
N TRP A 64 10.74 -15.51 0.44
CA TRP A 64 11.39 -14.44 -0.32
C TRP A 64 11.33 -13.08 0.39
N GLU A 65 10.17 -12.70 0.94
CA GLU A 65 10.04 -11.43 1.69
C GLU A 65 10.89 -11.38 2.95
N CYS A 66 11.16 -12.54 3.55
CA CYS A 66 11.99 -12.68 4.74
C CYS A 66 13.46 -12.95 4.43
N ASP A 67 13.90 -12.80 3.16
CA ASP A 67 15.25 -13.07 2.69
C ASP A 67 15.76 -14.50 3.04
N ARG A 68 14.84 -15.45 3.23
CA ARG A 68 15.17 -16.85 3.54
C ARG A 68 15.43 -17.70 2.30
N ASP A 69 14.89 -17.26 1.17
CA ASP A 69 15.11 -17.85 -0.14
C ASP A 69 15.17 -16.74 -1.19
N VAL A 70 15.77 -17.03 -2.34
CA VAL A 70 15.86 -16.10 -3.46
C VAL A 70 15.02 -16.59 -4.63
N PRO A 71 14.10 -15.78 -5.17
CA PRO A 71 13.33 -16.14 -6.36
C PRO A 71 14.23 -16.28 -7.59
N ARG A 72 13.95 -17.26 -8.44
CA ARG A 72 14.63 -17.40 -9.73
C ARG A 72 14.31 -16.22 -10.65
N ALA A 73 15.21 -15.89 -11.58
CA ALA A 73 15.05 -14.77 -12.52
C ALA A 73 13.70 -14.76 -13.27
N ASN A 74 13.21 -15.94 -13.68
CA ASN A 74 11.89 -16.06 -14.34
C ASN A 74 10.74 -15.65 -13.40
N ARG A 75 10.83 -16.00 -12.11
CA ARG A 75 9.83 -15.63 -11.10
C ARG A 75 9.87 -14.13 -10.82
N LEU A 76 11.06 -13.54 -10.74
CA LEU A 76 11.26 -12.10 -10.63
C LEU A 76 10.66 -11.32 -11.80
N THR A 77 10.83 -11.84 -13.02
CA THR A 77 10.27 -11.22 -14.23
C THR A 77 8.74 -11.26 -14.25
N MET A 78 8.14 -12.37 -13.84
CA MET A 78 6.68 -12.47 -13.71
C MET A 78 6.14 -11.59 -12.58
N MET A 79 6.86 -11.53 -11.45
CA MET A 79 6.51 -10.68 -10.31
C MET A 79 6.50 -9.20 -10.69
N ALA A 80 7.45 -8.76 -11.52
CA ALA A 80 7.48 -7.42 -12.10
C ALA A 80 6.18 -7.04 -12.83
N GLY A 81 5.64 -7.94 -13.64
CA GLY A 81 4.35 -7.71 -14.30
C GLY A 81 3.17 -7.61 -13.33
N ILE A 82 3.15 -8.46 -12.30
CA ILE A 82 2.03 -8.52 -11.33
C ILE A 82 2.06 -7.31 -10.38
N LEU A 83 3.24 -6.93 -9.92
CA LEU A 83 3.45 -5.88 -8.91
C LEU A 83 3.72 -4.50 -9.52
N GLY A 84 3.65 -4.37 -10.85
CA GLY A 84 3.84 -3.11 -11.54
C GLY A 84 5.22 -2.49 -11.33
N ALA A 85 6.27 -3.31 -11.27
CA ALA A 85 7.66 -2.88 -11.09
C ALA A 85 8.56 -3.50 -12.18
N SER A 86 9.77 -3.00 -12.34
CA SER A 86 10.76 -3.56 -13.27
C SER A 86 11.65 -4.61 -12.59
N PRO A 87 12.16 -5.62 -13.31
CA PRO A 87 13.13 -6.56 -12.75
C PRO A 87 14.40 -5.86 -12.22
N SER A 88 14.84 -4.80 -12.89
CA SER A 88 15.97 -3.98 -12.45
C SER A 88 15.72 -3.31 -11.10
N TRP A 89 14.49 -2.86 -10.85
CA TRP A 89 14.10 -2.26 -9.59
C TRP A 89 14.17 -3.28 -8.44
N PHE A 90 13.71 -4.52 -8.64
CA PHE A 90 13.88 -5.57 -7.62
C PHE A 90 15.36 -5.89 -7.32
N LEU A 91 16.22 -5.87 -8.33
CA LEU A 91 17.62 -6.25 -8.16
C LEU A 91 18.48 -5.13 -7.56
N THR A 92 18.20 -3.89 -7.94
CA THR A 92 19.12 -2.75 -7.68
C THR A 92 18.45 -1.57 -7.00
N GLY A 93 17.12 -1.59 -6.83
CA GLY A 93 16.34 -0.42 -6.42
C GLY A 93 16.21 0.65 -7.52
N GLN A 94 16.87 0.49 -8.67
CA GLN A 94 16.90 1.46 -9.76
C GLN A 94 15.91 1.10 -10.86
N GLY A 95 15.24 2.13 -11.40
CA GLY A 95 14.30 2.01 -12.51
C GLY A 95 12.84 2.14 -12.07
N TYR A 96 11.94 1.57 -12.89
CA TYR A 96 10.51 1.68 -12.66
C TYR A 96 10.10 0.81 -11.46
N GLY A 97 9.65 1.44 -10.38
CA GLY A 97 9.17 0.78 -9.17
C GLY A 97 7.65 0.59 -9.16
N PRO A 98 7.12 -0.13 -8.14
CA PRO A 98 5.70 -0.37 -7.98
C PRO A 98 4.97 0.97 -7.85
N LEU A 99 4.17 1.32 -8.86
CA LEU A 99 3.23 2.43 -8.71
C LEU A 99 2.11 1.97 -7.79
N ALA A 100 1.75 2.79 -6.80
CA ALA A 100 0.53 2.58 -6.05
C ALA A 100 -0.60 2.34 -7.05
N ALA A 101 -1.41 1.30 -6.82
CA ALA A 101 -2.48 0.90 -7.74
C ALA A 101 -3.22 2.15 -8.26
N PRO A 102 -3.55 2.20 -9.57
CA PRO A 102 -4.21 3.36 -10.15
C PRO A 102 -5.41 3.73 -9.29
N GLU A 103 -5.50 5.02 -8.94
CA GLU A 103 -6.52 5.67 -8.12
C GLU A 103 -7.72 4.74 -7.85
N THR A 104 -7.68 3.99 -6.74
CA THR A 104 -8.69 2.95 -6.51
C THR A 104 -10.06 3.61 -6.55
N GLU A 105 -11.10 2.97 -7.09
CA GLU A 105 -12.48 3.46 -7.04
C GLU A 105 -12.86 4.01 -5.65
N ARG A 106 -12.35 3.36 -4.60
CA ARG A 106 -12.48 3.79 -3.21
C ARG A 106 -11.90 5.18 -2.91
N GLN A 107 -10.78 5.55 -3.52
CA GLN A 107 -10.17 6.86 -3.37
C GLN A 107 -10.94 7.93 -4.15
N VAL A 108 -11.37 7.62 -5.39
CA VAL A 108 -12.29 8.48 -6.16
C VAL A 108 -13.57 8.75 -5.36
N LEU A 109 -14.16 7.72 -4.75
CA LEU A 109 -15.36 7.86 -3.91
C LEU A 109 -15.10 8.70 -2.65
N ARG A 110 -13.93 8.61 -2.03
CA ARG A 110 -13.57 9.46 -0.87
C ARG A 110 -13.45 10.92 -1.27
N ASP A 111 -12.82 11.20 -2.40
CA ASP A 111 -12.63 12.58 -2.85
C ASP A 111 -13.96 13.17 -3.34
N ALA A 112 -14.81 12.39 -4.01
CA ALA A 112 -16.19 12.76 -4.31
C ALA A 112 -17.00 13.06 -3.04
N LEU A 113 -16.84 12.26 -1.98
CA LEU A 113 -17.52 12.50 -0.69
C LEU A 113 -17.02 13.80 -0.03
N ARG A 114 -15.71 14.04 0.01
CA ARG A 114 -15.12 15.29 0.53
C ARG A 114 -15.68 16.51 -0.21
N GLN A 115 -15.74 16.43 -1.54
CA GLN A 115 -16.25 17.52 -2.36
C GLN A 115 -17.74 17.77 -2.08
N ALA A 116 -18.56 16.72 -2.06
CA ALA A 116 -19.99 16.84 -1.73
C ALA A 116 -20.23 17.46 -0.34
N THR A 117 -19.39 17.14 0.66
CA THR A 117 -19.48 17.76 1.99
C THR A 117 -19.13 19.25 1.97
N ALA A 118 -18.10 19.67 1.23
CA ALA A 118 -17.74 21.07 1.08
C ALA A 118 -18.82 21.89 0.35
N ASP A 119 -19.46 21.28 -0.65
CA ASP A 119 -20.59 21.87 -1.36
C ASP A 119 -21.81 22.05 -0.45
N ALA A 120 -22.12 21.05 0.39
CA ALA A 120 -23.21 21.14 1.36
C ALA A 120 -22.99 22.26 2.39
N GLU A 121 -21.77 22.43 2.88
CA GLU A 121 -21.42 23.55 3.76
C GLU A 121 -21.59 24.91 3.06
N THR A 122 -21.17 24.99 1.80
CA THR A 122 -21.31 26.21 0.99
C THR A 122 -22.78 26.56 0.78
N LEU A 123 -23.61 25.57 0.45
CA LEU A 123 -25.05 25.76 0.32
C LEU A 123 -25.69 26.19 1.64
N ASN A 124 -25.32 25.57 2.75
CA ASN A 124 -25.80 25.94 4.09
C ASN A 124 -25.43 27.38 4.48
N ARG A 125 -24.21 27.84 4.16
CA ARG A 125 -23.81 29.23 4.36
C ARG A 125 -24.69 30.19 3.56
N ARG A 126 -24.99 29.85 2.30
CA ARG A 126 -25.86 30.66 1.43
C ARG A 126 -27.29 30.72 1.95
N LEU A 127 -27.84 29.59 2.39
CA LEU A 127 -29.18 29.52 2.99
C LEU A 127 -29.28 30.43 4.22
N ARG A 128 -28.29 30.37 5.12
CA ARG A 128 -28.25 31.23 6.32
C ARG A 128 -28.19 32.72 5.96
N SER A 129 -27.40 33.09 4.96
CA SER A 129 -27.32 34.48 4.49
C SER A 129 -28.64 34.97 3.89
N ILE A 130 -29.39 34.12 3.18
CA ILE A 130 -30.71 34.48 2.65
C ILE A 130 -31.70 34.66 3.81
N ALA A 131 -31.72 33.71 4.75
CA ALA A 131 -32.58 33.80 5.92
C ALA A 131 -32.33 35.09 6.73
N SER A 132 -31.07 35.43 7.00
CA SER A 132 -30.74 36.65 7.75
C SER A 132 -31.14 37.93 7.03
N ARG A 133 -31.17 37.93 5.68
CA ARG A 133 -31.65 39.09 4.90
C ARG A 133 -33.17 39.25 4.94
N ILE A 134 -33.90 38.14 5.07
CA ILE A 134 -35.36 38.17 5.22
C ILE A 134 -35.73 38.68 6.62
N GLU A 135 -35.03 38.22 7.66
CA GLU A 135 -35.26 38.65 9.05
C GLU A 135 -34.94 40.13 9.30
N ALA A 136 -34.05 40.71 8.50
CA ALA A 136 -33.65 42.12 8.60
C ALA A 136 -34.55 43.08 7.80
N SER A 137 -35.55 42.58 7.07
CA SER A 137 -36.54 43.36 6.32
C SER A 137 -37.82 43.57 7.10
#